data_AF-A0A7S0Z7H7-F1
#
_entry.id   AF-A0A7S0Z7H7-F1
#
_cell.length_a   1.000
_cell.length_b   1.000
_cell.length_c   1.000
_cell.angle_alpha   90.00
_cell.angle_beta   90.00
_cell.angle_gamma   90.00
#
_symmetry.space_group_name_H-M   'P 1'
#
loop_
_entity.id
_entity.type
_entity.pdbx_description
1 polymer ?
#
loop_
_entity_poly.entity_id
_entity_poly.type
_entity_poly.pdbx_seq_one_letter_code
_entity_poly.pdbx_strand_id
1 'polypeptide(L)'
;VADAKDVKVDASKVNAIGKLPDIDDPRRERRFANALKHARVAADNIGENVSALAQDVFDALARTLPCRWDADVIVVMDEVKVSGPTYDAAKGCGSTPGAEERVQKVLEH
;
A
#
# COMPACT_ATOMS: atom_id res chain seq x y z
N VAL A 1 39.80 -11.45 -12.80
CA VAL A 1 38.54 -11.67 -12.03
C VAL A 1 38.53 -13.15 -11.70
N ALA A 2 38.85 -13.53 -10.46
CA ALA A 2 39.00 -14.94 -10.09
C ALA A 2 37.62 -15.54 -9.78
N ASP A 3 37.32 -16.67 -10.43
CA ASP A 3 36.09 -17.44 -10.34
C ASP A 3 35.75 -17.88 -8.90
N ALA A 4 34.55 -17.55 -8.43
CA ALA A 4 34.00 -17.93 -7.13
C ALA A 4 33.58 -19.42 -7.03
N LYS A 5 34.30 -20.33 -7.70
CA LYS A 5 33.93 -21.76 -7.83
C LYS A 5 34.68 -22.71 -6.90
N ASP A 6 35.64 -22.22 -6.10
CA ASP A 6 36.50 -23.06 -5.23
C ASP A 6 36.41 -22.68 -3.74
N VAL A 7 35.21 -22.32 -3.27
CA VAL A 7 34.96 -22.25 -1.82
C VAL A 7 34.56 -23.64 -1.34
N LYS A 8 35.56 -24.42 -0.93
CA LYS A 8 35.33 -25.70 -0.23
C LYS A 8 34.73 -25.41 1.13
N VAL A 9 33.43 -25.66 1.26
CA VAL A 9 32.73 -25.58 2.55
C VAL A 9 33.20 -26.76 3.40
N ASP A 10 33.96 -26.47 4.46
CA ASP A 10 34.40 -27.47 5.43
C ASP A 10 33.19 -28.19 6.06
N ALA A 11 32.93 -29.42 5.62
CA ALA A 11 31.85 -30.28 6.15
C ALA A 11 32.04 -30.60 7.65
N SER A 12 33.22 -30.37 8.21
CA SER A 12 33.49 -30.51 9.64
C SER A 12 32.81 -29.44 10.50
N LYS A 13 32.48 -28.27 9.92
CA LYS A 13 31.79 -27.18 10.65
C LYS A 13 30.27 -27.35 10.72
N VAL A 14 29.67 -28.15 9.83
CA VAL A 14 28.20 -28.30 9.78
C VAL A 14 27.66 -29.12 10.96
N ASN A 15 28.51 -29.91 11.62
CA ASN A 15 28.12 -30.73 12.79
C ASN A 15 28.30 -30.03 14.15
N ALA A 16 28.98 -28.88 14.21
CA ALA A 16 29.19 -28.15 15.47
C ALA A 16 27.98 -27.28 15.87
N ILE A 17 27.12 -26.98 14.90
CA ILE A 17 25.90 -26.20 15.07
C ILE A 17 24.77 -27.23 14.99
N GLY A 18 24.13 -27.55 16.11
CA GLY A 18 23.06 -28.54 16.17
C GLY A 18 21.97 -28.32 15.11
N LYS A 19 21.19 -29.36 14.82
CA LYS A 19 20.13 -29.34 13.80
C LYS A 19 19.28 -28.06 13.95
N LEU A 20 19.23 -27.26 12.89
CA LEU A 20 18.45 -26.03 12.87
C LEU A 20 16.98 -26.32 13.23
N PRO A 21 16.32 -25.41 13.96
CA PRO A 21 14.90 -25.55 14.24
C PRO A 21 14.12 -25.63 12.94
N ASP A 22 13.08 -26.46 12.94
CA ASP A 22 12.18 -26.63 11.80
C ASP A 22 11.43 -25.32 11.54
N ILE A 23 11.43 -24.87 10.29
CA ILE A 23 10.68 -23.68 9.88
C ILE A 23 9.34 -24.17 9.37
N ASP A 24 8.27 -23.66 9.98
CA ASP A 24 6.91 -23.85 9.48
C ASP A 24 6.74 -23.09 8.15
N ASP A 25 7.08 -23.77 7.05
CA ASP A 25 6.99 -23.27 5.68
C ASP A 25 5.59 -22.70 5.33
N PRO A 26 4.46 -23.38 5.63
CA PRO A 26 3.16 -22.81 5.31
C PRO A 26 2.86 -21.53 6.12
N ARG A 27 3.34 -21.42 7.36
CA ARG A 27 3.24 -20.17 8.13
C ARG A 27 4.13 -19.06 7.56
N ARG A 28 5.35 -19.39 7.12
CA ARG A 28 6.27 -18.44 6.48
C ARG A 28 5.66 -17.87 5.21
N GLU A 29 5.11 -18.73 4.35
CA GLU A 29 4.50 -18.31 3.09
C GLU A 29 3.28 -17.42 3.32
N ARG A 30 2.41 -17.78 4.28
CA ARG A 30 1.26 -16.94 4.66
C ARG A 30 1.70 -15.55 5.14
N ARG A 31 2.78 -15.46 5.94
CA ARG A 31 3.33 -14.18 6.40
C ARG A 31 3.88 -13.36 5.24
N PHE A 32 4.59 -14.01 4.33
CA PHE A 32 5.16 -13.36 3.14
C PHE A 32 4.05 -12.81 2.23
N ALA A 33 3.05 -13.62 1.91
CA ALA A 33 1.90 -13.21 1.10
C ALA A 33 1.14 -12.03 1.73
N ASN A 34 0.93 -12.04 3.05
CA ASN A 34 0.29 -10.93 3.74
C ASN A 34 1.14 -9.65 3.71
N ALA A 35 2.46 -9.78 3.92
CA ALA A 35 3.38 -8.65 3.85
C ALA A 35 3.39 -8.02 2.45
N LEU A 36 3.39 -8.83 1.39
CA LEU A 36 3.31 -8.36 0.01
C LEU A 36 1.99 -7.62 -0.27
N LYS A 37 0.86 -8.16 0.18
CA LYS A 37 -0.44 -7.49 0.04
C LYS A 37 -0.47 -6.14 0.75
N HIS A 38 0.04 -6.09 1.99
CA HIS A 38 0.08 -4.85 2.76
C HIS A 38 1.03 -3.83 2.13
N ALA A 39 2.21 -4.26 1.67
CA ALA A 39 3.15 -3.40 0.99
C ALA A 39 2.56 -2.84 -0.31
N ARG A 40 1.79 -3.65 -1.04
CA ARG A 40 1.12 -3.19 -2.25
C ARG A 40 0.07 -2.12 -1.96
N VAL A 41 -0.80 -2.36 -1.00
CA VAL A 41 -1.82 -1.38 -0.58
C VAL A 41 -1.16 -0.09 -0.06
N ALA A 42 -0.09 -0.21 0.72
CA ALA A 42 0.65 0.96 1.20
C ALA A 42 1.27 1.76 0.04
N ALA A 43 1.79 1.09 -0.99
CA ALA A 43 2.31 1.75 -2.18
C ALA A 43 1.19 2.41 -3.01
N ASP A 44 0.06 1.73 -3.20
CA ASP A 44 -1.09 2.26 -3.94
C ASP A 44 -1.76 3.45 -3.22
N ASN A 45 -1.52 3.62 -1.91
CA ASN A 45 -1.99 4.75 -1.12
C ASN A 45 -1.09 5.99 -1.21
N ILE A 46 0.14 5.86 -1.70
CA ILE A 46 1.08 6.98 -1.84
C ILE A 46 0.93 7.58 -3.24
N GLY A 47 0.54 8.85 -3.32
CA GLY A 47 0.44 9.55 -4.59
C GLY A 47 1.82 9.90 -5.16
N GLU A 48 1.98 9.84 -6.48
CA GLU A 48 3.21 10.26 -7.16
C GLU A 48 3.19 11.77 -7.43
N ASN A 49 4.19 12.51 -6.93
CA ASN A 49 4.31 13.98 -7.09
C ASN A 49 3.13 14.79 -6.53
N VAL A 50 2.40 14.24 -5.56
CA VAL A 50 1.28 14.92 -4.92
C VAL A 50 1.75 15.84 -3.80
N SER A 51 0.97 16.87 -3.48
CA SER A 51 1.27 17.75 -2.35
C SER A 51 1.00 17.05 -1.02
N ALA A 52 1.63 17.51 0.06
CA ALA A 52 1.37 16.99 1.41
C ALA A 52 -0.12 17.08 1.77
N LEU A 53 -0.77 18.20 1.42
CA LEU A 53 -2.21 18.38 1.60
C LEU A 53 -3.03 17.32 0.85
N ALA A 54 -2.67 17.01 -0.40
CA ALA A 54 -3.38 16.00 -1.18
C ALA A 54 -3.26 14.62 -0.52
N GLN A 55 -2.05 14.27 -0.05
CA GLN A 55 -1.83 13.01 0.66
C GLN A 55 -2.60 12.94 1.98
N ASP A 56 -2.63 14.03 2.76
CA ASP A 56 -3.40 14.10 4.01
C ASP A 56 -4.90 13.89 3.77
N VAL A 57 -5.44 14.53 2.71
CA VAL A 57 -6.83 14.35 2.30
C VAL A 57 -7.09 12.91 1.84
N PHE A 58 -6.20 12.33 1.04
CA PHE A 58 -6.31 10.94 0.62
C PHE A 58 -6.31 10.00 1.83
N ASP A 59 -5.40 10.18 2.78
CA ASP A 59 -5.30 9.35 3.98
C ASP A 59 -6.56 9.48 4.87
N ALA A 60 -7.19 10.65 4.91
CA ALA A 60 -8.47 10.84 5.59
C ALA A 60 -9.62 10.09 4.92
N LEU A 61 -9.68 10.14 3.59
CA LEU A 61 -10.70 9.45 2.81
C LEU A 61 -10.50 7.92 2.83
N ALA A 62 -9.27 7.44 2.65
CA ALA A 62 -8.91 6.02 2.60
C ALA A 62 -9.23 5.27 3.90
N ARG A 63 -9.30 5.97 5.03
CA ARG A 63 -9.70 5.39 6.33
C ARG A 63 -11.18 5.00 6.37
N THR A 64 -12.03 5.64 5.57
CA THR A 64 -13.49 5.54 5.70
C THR A 64 -14.17 5.03 4.44
N LEU A 65 -13.59 5.30 3.27
CA LEU A 65 -14.16 5.03 1.97
C LEU A 65 -13.10 4.41 1.05
N PRO A 66 -13.50 3.55 0.10
CA PRO A 66 -12.60 3.07 -0.93
C PRO A 66 -12.20 4.23 -1.84
N CYS A 67 -10.90 4.51 -1.94
CA CYS A 67 -10.35 5.52 -2.83
C CYS A 67 -9.07 5.03 -3.52
N ARG A 68 -8.73 5.66 -4.64
CA ARG A 68 -7.49 5.44 -5.39
C ARG A 68 -6.94 6.77 -5.90
N TRP A 69 -5.65 6.77 -6.19
CA TRP A 69 -5.02 7.83 -6.97
C TRP A 69 -5.30 7.65 -8.47
N ASP A 70 -5.62 8.75 -9.13
CA ASP A 70 -5.63 8.92 -10.59
C ASP A 70 -4.70 10.09 -10.90
N ALA A 71 -3.40 9.80 -11.02
CA ALA A 71 -2.32 10.79 -11.00
C ALA A 71 -2.37 11.69 -9.75
N ASP A 72 -2.76 12.95 -9.92
CA ASP A 72 -2.92 13.95 -8.87
C ASP A 72 -4.37 14.08 -8.37
N VAL A 73 -5.32 13.33 -8.95
CA VAL A 73 -6.74 13.34 -8.58
C VAL A 73 -7.05 12.16 -7.67
N ILE A 74 -7.79 12.43 -6.59
CA ILE A 74 -8.28 11.39 -5.69
C ILE A 74 -9.64 10.94 -6.18
N VAL A 75 -9.77 9.66 -6.54
CA VAL A 75 -11.04 9.07 -6.96
C VAL A 75 -11.62 8.23 -5.83
N VAL A 76 -12.77 8.64 -5.32
CA VAL A 76 -13.50 8.01 -4.22
C VAL A 76 -14.70 7.25 -4.76
N MET A 77 -14.88 6.01 -4.32
CA MET A 77 -15.97 5.12 -4.74
C MET A 77 -16.12 4.95 -6.26
N ASP A 78 -15.06 5.15 -7.05
CA ASP A 78 -15.07 5.15 -8.53
C ASP A 78 -15.98 6.20 -9.20
N GLU A 79 -16.70 7.02 -8.42
CA GLU A 79 -17.76 7.92 -8.89
C GLU A 79 -17.45 9.40 -8.59
N VAL A 80 -16.67 9.67 -7.54
CA VAL A 80 -16.38 11.02 -7.02
C VAL A 80 -14.91 11.35 -7.20
N LYS A 81 -14.62 12.53 -7.76
CA LYS A 81 -13.26 13.04 -7.94
C LYS A 81 -13.02 14.23 -7.03
N VAL A 82 -11.92 14.21 -6.29
CA VAL A 82 -11.44 15.34 -5.49
C VAL A 82 -10.11 15.79 -6.10
N SER A 83 -10.05 17.04 -6.53
CA SER A 83 -8.89 17.61 -7.23
C SER A 83 -8.49 18.95 -6.64
N GLY A 84 -7.20 19.27 -6.73
CA GLY A 84 -6.61 20.50 -6.20
C GLY A 84 -7.00 21.79 -6.93
N PRO A 85 -6.52 22.94 -6.42
CA PRO A 85 -5.37 23.07 -5.52
C PRO A 85 -5.65 22.83 -4.03
N THR A 86 -6.90 22.95 -3.58
CA THR A 86 -7.30 22.88 -2.16
C THR A 86 -7.88 21.54 -1.71
N TYR A 87 -8.31 20.68 -2.64
CA TYR A 87 -8.86 19.34 -2.36
C TYR A 87 -10.06 19.35 -1.37
N ASP A 88 -10.81 20.45 -1.35
CA ASP A 88 -11.93 20.76 -0.46
C ASP A 88 -13.31 20.44 -1.07
N ALA A 89 -13.36 20.30 -2.39
CA ALA A 89 -14.60 20.07 -3.13
C ALA A 89 -14.59 18.68 -3.79
N ALA A 90 -15.59 17.89 -3.46
CA ALA A 90 -15.92 16.65 -4.17
C ALA A 90 -16.74 16.95 -5.42
N LYS A 91 -16.29 16.46 -6.59
CA LYS A 91 -17.05 16.52 -7.86
C LYS A 91 -17.38 15.10 -8.30
N GLY A 92 -18.63 14.70 -8.14
CA GLY A 92 -19.14 13.45 -8.65
C GLY A 92 -19.50 13.52 -10.13
N CYS A 93 -19.28 12.41 -10.82
CA CYS A 93 -19.73 12.22 -12.20
C CYS A 93 -20.86 11.16 -12.29
N GLY A 94 -21.17 10.47 -11.19
CA GLY A 94 -21.88 9.19 -11.25
C GLY A 94 -23.08 9.06 -10.31
N SER A 95 -24.21 8.72 -10.92
CA SER A 95 -25.26 7.73 -10.57
C SER A 95 -25.86 7.66 -9.16
N THR A 96 -25.08 7.83 -8.10
CA THR A 96 -25.49 7.54 -6.71
C THR A 96 -25.73 8.85 -5.95
N PRO A 97 -27.00 9.22 -5.66
CA PRO A 97 -27.30 10.38 -4.84
C PRO A 97 -26.64 10.25 -3.46
N GLY A 98 -25.93 11.29 -3.02
CA GLY A 98 -25.32 11.36 -1.69
C GLY A 98 -23.91 10.76 -1.56
N ALA A 99 -23.29 10.27 -2.65
CA ALA A 99 -21.86 9.92 -2.61
C ALA A 99 -20.98 11.15 -2.34
N GLU A 100 -21.26 12.25 -3.04
CA GLU A 100 -20.60 13.55 -2.83
C GLU A 100 -20.79 14.08 -1.41
N GLU A 101 -22.01 14.00 -0.86
CA GLU A 101 -22.31 14.47 0.49
C GLU A 101 -21.53 13.67 1.56
N ARG A 102 -21.37 12.35 1.37
CA ARG A 102 -20.54 11.53 2.25
C ARG A 102 -19.07 11.93 2.17
N VAL A 103 -18.54 12.18 0.98
CA VAL A 103 -17.16 12.64 0.80
C VAL A 103 -16.97 14.03 1.41
N GLN A 104 -17.89 14.95 1.16
CA GLN A 104 -17.87 16.30 1.72
C GLN A 104 -17.86 16.26 3.25
N LYS A 105 -18.70 15.42 3.86
CA LYS A 105 -18.73 15.25 5.31
C LYS A 105 -17.43 14.72 5.90
N VAL A 106 -16.67 13.91 5.15
CA VAL A 106 -15.35 13.43 5.58
C VAL A 106 -14.29 14.52 5.44
N LEU A 107 -14.40 15.40 4.43
CA LEU A 107 -13.50 16.55 4.23
C LEU A 107 -13.72 17.68 5.25
N GLU A 108 -14.90 17.77 5.84
CA GLU A 108 -15.25 18.75 6.89
C GLU A 108 -14.78 18.34 8.30
N HIS A 109 -14.25 17.14 8.49
CA HIS A 109 -13.74 16.60 9.77
C HIS A 109 -12.22 16.69 9.89
#